data_AF-A0A0C1XU24-F1
#
_entry.id   AF-A0A0C1XU24-F1
#
_cell.length_a   1.000
_cell.length_b   1.000
_cell.length_c   1.000
_cell.angle_alpha   90.00
_cell.angle_beta   90.00
_cell.angle_gamma   90.00
#
_symmetry.space_group_name_H-M   'P 1'
#
loop_
_entity.id
_entity.type
_entity.pdbx_description
1 polymer ?
#
loop_
_entity_poly.entity_id
_entity_poly.type
_entity_poly.pdbx_seq_one_letter_code
_entity_poly.pdbx_strand_id
1 'polypeptide(L)'
;MGILSLALFGQTAFWLLYDIADRGVAGAWSVWASGSGTGLSATSSLDLGLGFLQLAAGWATLIKARTAGGLLLASCATTLLFRLPAVWYVLLDSPSDPWFGDAKGPSLGAVGGTAIGAVATALVLTALLFLVRHLENEASSPYILRGAGPRPVKVTATTSGVLLGVLNIFYIGRNVNTAFQVGPNALAHLLAGKGAVRSELGVASAWQWASLTVLCGLGMLFAFRRRPVAKGFSLGLALFMVPPDVAEVSDYVTTGVLFKVSVDTAQTFLELLGSAAVIALLAAEAAHNRRDRRPEDPPGAPAPAPLVGPIPADARLTNMADSG
;
A
#
# COMPACT_ATOMS: atom_id res chain seq x y z
N MET A 1 10.87 8.86 10.20
CA MET A 1 9.96 8.10 9.30
C MET A 1 8.50 8.25 9.70
N GLY A 2 8.07 7.87 10.90
CA GLY A 2 6.65 7.97 11.31
C GLY A 2 6.08 9.39 11.18
N ILE A 3 6.81 10.40 11.66
CA ILE A 3 6.42 11.81 11.55
C ILE A 3 6.23 12.24 10.08
N LEU A 4 7.12 11.82 9.18
CA LEU A 4 7.02 12.14 7.75
C LEU A 4 5.79 11.49 7.11
N SER A 5 5.45 10.25 7.49
CA SER A 5 4.20 9.60 7.07
C SER A 5 2.96 10.32 7.61
N LEU A 6 3.02 10.84 8.84
CA LEU A 6 1.95 11.66 9.41
C LEU A 6 1.84 13.04 8.76
N ALA A 7 2.95 13.61 8.27
CA ALA A 7 2.93 14.83 7.48
C ALA A 7 2.24 14.62 6.13
N LEU A 8 2.49 13.48 5.47
CA LEU A 8 1.74 13.06 4.28
C LEU A 8 0.24 12.92 4.58
N PHE A 9 -0.11 12.27 5.70
CA PHE A 9 -1.50 12.20 6.16
C PHE A 9 -2.09 13.59 6.38
N GLY A 10 -1.36 14.50 7.02
CA GLY A 10 -1.82 15.88 7.25
C GLY A 10 -2.13 16.61 5.94
N GLN A 11 -1.30 16.43 4.90
CA GLN A 11 -1.57 17.00 3.58
C GLN A 11 -2.85 16.44 2.96
N THR A 12 -3.01 15.11 2.97
CA THR A 12 -4.22 14.46 2.41
C THR A 12 -5.47 14.84 3.20
N ALA A 13 -5.40 14.83 4.54
CA ALA A 13 -6.49 15.18 5.43
C ALA A 13 -6.93 16.64 5.30
N PHE A 14 -6.00 17.57 5.07
CA PHE A 14 -6.33 18.96 4.81
C PHE A 14 -7.27 19.11 3.61
N TRP A 15 -6.99 18.45 2.49
CA TRP A 15 -7.82 18.54 1.29
C TRP A 15 -9.16 17.78 1.42
N LEU A 16 -9.18 16.66 2.16
CA LEU A 16 -10.43 15.98 2.48
C LEU A 16 -11.34 16.87 3.34
N LEU A 17 -10.78 17.56 4.34
CA LEU A 17 -11.50 18.50 5.18
C LEU A 17 -11.92 19.76 4.42
N TYR A 18 -11.11 20.21 3.47
CA TYR A 18 -11.47 21.31 2.58
C TYR A 18 -12.74 20.98 1.79
N ASP A 19 -12.82 19.81 1.15
CA ASP A 19 -14.01 19.41 0.40
C ASP A 19 -15.26 19.27 1.30
N ILE A 20 -15.08 18.78 2.53
CA ILE A 20 -16.18 18.72 3.53
C ILE A 20 -16.61 20.13 3.95
N ALA A 21 -15.67 21.06 4.14
CA ALA A 21 -15.98 22.43 4.54
C ALA A 21 -16.69 23.21 3.42
N ASP A 22 -16.27 23.00 2.17
CA ASP A 22 -16.82 23.67 0.99
C ASP A 22 -18.23 23.15 0.62
N ARG A 23 -18.44 21.83 0.69
CA ARG A 23 -19.67 21.17 0.16
C ARG A 23 -20.55 20.52 1.22
N GLY A 24 -20.11 20.48 2.47
CA GLY A 24 -20.70 19.65 3.51
C GLY A 24 -20.38 18.16 3.34
N VAL A 25 -20.59 17.39 4.41
CA VAL A 25 -20.27 15.94 4.45
C VAL A 25 -21.02 15.16 3.36
N ALA A 26 -22.32 15.43 3.18
CA ALA A 26 -23.13 14.74 2.19
C ALA A 26 -22.71 15.08 0.75
N GLY A 27 -22.36 16.35 0.48
CA GLY A 27 -21.88 16.80 -0.82
C GLY A 27 -20.52 16.19 -1.15
N ALA A 28 -19.57 16.21 -0.21
CA ALA A 28 -18.27 15.56 -0.38
C ALA A 28 -18.41 14.06 -0.63
N TRP A 29 -19.26 13.36 0.16
CA TRP A 29 -19.53 11.94 -0.05
C TRP A 29 -20.14 11.64 -1.42
N SER A 30 -21.09 12.44 -1.88
CA SER A 30 -21.68 12.28 -3.22
C SER A 30 -20.62 12.32 -4.31
N VAL A 31 -19.70 13.30 -4.24
CA VAL A 31 -18.60 13.43 -5.20
C VAL A 31 -17.63 12.25 -5.10
N TRP A 32 -17.28 11.80 -3.90
CA TRP A 32 -16.36 10.67 -3.72
C TRP A 32 -16.97 9.34 -4.16
N ALA A 33 -18.24 9.09 -3.88
CA ALA A 33 -18.93 7.84 -4.20
C ALA A 33 -19.28 7.70 -5.68
N SER A 34 -19.85 8.76 -6.25
CA SER A 34 -20.49 8.69 -7.58
C SER A 34 -19.82 9.60 -8.61
N GLY A 35 -18.93 10.50 -8.18
CA GLY A 35 -18.45 11.59 -9.02
C GLY A 35 -19.53 12.63 -9.36
N SER A 36 -20.72 12.53 -8.77
CA SER A 36 -21.81 13.48 -8.99
C SER A 36 -21.70 14.65 -8.02
N GLY A 37 -21.55 15.85 -8.59
CA GLY A 37 -21.48 17.11 -7.87
C GLY A 37 -21.21 18.28 -8.80
N THR A 38 -21.44 19.49 -8.32
CA THR A 38 -21.14 20.73 -9.05
C THR A 38 -19.74 21.23 -8.70
N GLY A 39 -18.98 21.62 -9.72
CA GLY A 39 -17.60 22.13 -9.57
C GLY A 39 -16.55 21.03 -9.36
N LEU A 40 -15.28 21.42 -9.45
CA LEU A 40 -14.12 20.53 -9.25
C LEU A 40 -13.88 20.29 -7.76
N SER A 41 -13.86 19.04 -7.31
CA SER A 41 -13.43 18.73 -5.94
C SER A 41 -11.92 18.72 -5.81
N ALA A 42 -11.40 19.04 -4.63
CA ALA A 42 -9.97 18.91 -4.40
C ALA A 42 -9.56 17.44 -4.38
N THR A 43 -10.39 16.56 -3.83
CA THR A 43 -10.11 15.15 -3.58
C THR A 43 -11.09 14.20 -4.26
N SER A 44 -10.67 12.94 -4.30
CA SER A 44 -11.43 11.78 -4.77
C SER A 44 -11.54 10.72 -3.67
N SER A 45 -12.29 9.64 -3.93
CA SER A 45 -12.36 8.51 -3.01
C SER A 45 -11.01 7.81 -2.79
N LEU A 46 -10.06 7.93 -3.72
CA LEU A 46 -8.68 7.44 -3.55
C LEU A 46 -7.95 8.18 -2.44
N ASP A 47 -8.25 9.46 -2.21
CA ASP A 47 -7.64 10.26 -1.15
C ASP A 47 -8.07 9.80 0.24
N LEU A 48 -9.31 9.29 0.38
CA LEU A 48 -9.75 8.62 1.60
C LEU A 48 -8.85 7.42 1.88
N GLY A 49 -8.68 6.55 0.89
CA GLY A 49 -7.79 5.38 0.94
C GLY A 49 -6.36 5.76 1.30
N LEU A 50 -5.83 6.79 0.63
CA LEU A 50 -4.47 7.27 0.85
C LEU A 50 -4.28 7.81 2.27
N GLY A 51 -5.25 8.56 2.78
CA GLY A 51 -5.24 9.08 4.15
C GLY A 51 -5.22 7.94 5.19
N PHE A 52 -6.09 6.94 5.04
CA PHE A 52 -6.11 5.76 5.93
C PHE A 52 -4.76 5.01 5.92
N LEU A 53 -4.18 4.80 4.73
CA LEU A 53 -2.87 4.16 4.58
C LEU A 53 -1.76 4.98 5.25
N GLN A 54 -1.67 6.28 4.98
CA GLN A 54 -0.64 7.16 5.53
C GLN A 54 -0.72 7.26 7.07
N LEU A 55 -1.94 7.34 7.61
CA LEU A 55 -2.18 7.33 9.05
C LEU A 55 -1.75 5.99 9.68
N ALA A 56 -2.17 4.87 9.08
CA ALA A 56 -1.80 3.54 9.56
C ALA A 56 -0.28 3.31 9.50
N ALA A 57 0.40 3.76 8.44
CA ALA A 57 1.84 3.66 8.29
C ALA A 57 2.58 4.52 9.33
N GLY A 58 2.13 5.76 9.55
CA GLY A 58 2.66 6.65 10.58
C GLY A 58 2.51 6.05 11.97
N TRP A 59 1.30 5.62 12.32
CA TRP A 59 0.99 5.01 13.61
C TRP A 59 1.78 3.72 13.85
N ALA A 60 1.79 2.81 12.86
CA ALA A 60 2.55 1.56 12.93
C ALA A 60 4.04 1.82 13.20
N THR A 61 4.60 2.89 12.64
CA THR A 61 6.00 3.27 12.87
C THR A 61 6.23 3.78 14.28
N LEU A 62 5.32 4.61 14.82
CA LEU A 62 5.42 5.14 16.18
C LEU A 62 5.38 4.02 17.23
N ILE A 63 4.50 3.03 17.04
CA ILE A 63 4.40 1.88 17.95
C ILE A 63 5.39 0.74 17.61
N LYS A 64 6.31 0.96 16.66
CA LYS A 64 7.31 -0.02 16.20
C LYS A 64 6.70 -1.36 15.78
N ALA A 65 5.55 -1.33 15.11
CA ALA A 65 4.88 -2.52 14.62
C ALA A 65 5.73 -3.22 13.54
N ARG A 66 5.70 -4.55 13.53
CA ARG A 66 6.46 -5.38 12.56
C ARG A 66 6.07 -5.14 11.10
N THR A 67 4.90 -4.57 10.85
CA THR A 67 4.38 -4.23 9.52
C THR A 67 4.74 -2.83 9.06
N ALA A 68 5.37 -2.00 9.91
CA ALA A 68 5.61 -0.58 9.64
C ALA A 68 6.38 -0.35 8.33
N GLY A 69 7.48 -1.07 8.09
CA GLY A 69 8.28 -0.89 6.87
C GLY A 69 7.52 -1.17 5.58
N GLY A 70 6.67 -2.19 5.56
CA GLY A 70 5.82 -2.50 4.40
C GLY A 70 4.70 -1.47 4.20
N LEU A 71 4.10 -0.99 5.29
CA LEU A 71 3.07 0.06 5.25
C LEU A 71 3.65 1.39 4.75
N LEU A 72 4.83 1.78 5.24
CA LEU A 72 5.53 2.98 4.78
C LEU A 72 5.89 2.88 3.29
N LEU A 73 6.35 1.71 2.84
CA LEU A 73 6.66 1.49 1.42
C LEU A 73 5.40 1.60 0.54
N ALA A 74 4.29 0.98 0.97
CA ALA A 74 3.01 1.12 0.27
C ALA A 74 2.55 2.58 0.24
N SER A 75 2.61 3.27 1.38
CA SER A 75 2.27 4.69 1.52
C SER A 75 3.11 5.59 0.61
N CYS A 76 4.43 5.36 0.50
CA CYS A 76 5.27 6.09 -0.43
C CYS A 76 4.87 5.82 -1.87
N ALA A 77 4.76 4.55 -2.25
CA ALA A 77 4.49 4.16 -3.62
C ALA A 77 3.13 4.70 -4.10
N THR A 78 2.08 4.61 -3.28
CA THR A 78 0.78 5.21 -3.60
C THR A 78 0.87 6.73 -3.64
N THR A 79 1.51 7.37 -2.66
CA THR A 79 1.66 8.84 -2.68
C THR A 79 2.35 9.31 -3.96
N LEU A 80 3.45 8.67 -4.37
CA LEU A 80 4.13 9.02 -5.61
C LEU A 80 3.25 8.80 -6.84
N LEU A 81 2.65 7.61 -6.97
CA LEU A 81 1.82 7.27 -8.13
C LEU A 81 0.60 8.20 -8.27
N PHE A 82 -0.03 8.59 -7.17
CA PHE A 82 -1.26 9.38 -7.20
C PHE A 82 -1.05 10.90 -7.08
N ARG A 83 0.11 11.37 -6.60
CA ARG A 83 0.43 12.82 -6.54
C ARG A 83 1.28 13.30 -7.71
N LEU A 84 2.06 12.42 -8.36
CA LEU A 84 2.87 12.81 -9.52
C LEU A 84 2.05 13.40 -10.67
N PRO A 85 0.86 12.88 -11.03
CA PRO A 85 0.03 13.53 -12.04
C PRO A 85 -0.34 14.96 -11.67
N ALA A 86 -0.80 15.21 -10.42
CA ALA A 86 -1.09 16.55 -9.93
C ALA A 86 0.12 17.50 -10.03
N VAL A 87 1.33 17.00 -9.74
CA VAL A 87 2.59 17.76 -9.90
C VAL A 87 2.91 18.00 -11.37
N TRP A 88 2.73 17.00 -12.23
CA TRP A 88 2.95 17.09 -13.67
C TRP A 88 2.09 18.22 -14.26
N TYR A 89 0.81 18.29 -13.90
CA TYR A 89 -0.08 19.34 -14.35
C TYR A 89 0.39 20.74 -13.93
N VAL A 90 0.98 20.88 -12.75
CA VAL A 90 1.47 22.18 -12.24
C VAL A 90 2.80 22.59 -12.88
N LEU A 91 3.70 21.62 -13.09
CA LEU A 91 5.04 21.89 -13.61
C LEU A 91 5.10 22.01 -15.13
N LEU A 92 4.16 21.39 -15.86
CA LEU A 92 4.24 21.27 -17.31
C LEU A 92 3.08 21.93 -18.06
N ASP A 93 1.91 22.11 -17.45
CA ASP A 93 0.75 22.74 -18.09
C ASP A 93 0.33 24.04 -17.40
N SER A 94 1.13 25.07 -17.70
CA SER A 94 0.81 26.48 -17.48
C SER A 94 -0.45 26.89 -18.31
N PRO A 95 -1.16 27.99 -17.95
CA PRO A 95 -2.62 28.18 -17.90
C PRO A 95 -3.44 28.20 -19.22
N SER A 96 -2.92 27.65 -20.32
CA SER A 96 -3.58 27.66 -21.63
C SER A 96 -4.01 26.29 -22.14
N ASP A 97 -3.83 25.22 -21.37
CA ASP A 97 -3.93 23.88 -21.95
C ASP A 97 -5.38 23.31 -21.95
N PRO A 98 -5.97 23.01 -23.12
CA PRO A 98 -7.35 22.49 -23.27
C PRO A 98 -7.65 21.13 -22.60
N TRP A 99 -6.69 20.50 -21.92
CA TRP A 99 -6.79 19.14 -21.40
C TRP A 99 -7.60 19.06 -20.10
N PHE A 100 -7.74 20.19 -19.40
CA PHE A 100 -8.47 20.36 -18.13
C PHE A 100 -9.75 21.18 -18.25
N GLY A 101 -10.06 21.71 -19.44
CA GLY A 101 -11.12 22.70 -19.63
C GLY A 101 -10.81 24.03 -18.91
N ASP A 102 -11.79 24.95 -18.87
CA ASP A 102 -11.74 26.24 -18.15
C ASP A 102 -11.67 26.08 -16.60
N ALA A 103 -10.97 25.07 -16.09
CA ALA A 103 -10.72 24.82 -14.67
C ALA A 103 -9.83 25.93 -14.08
N LYS A 104 -10.39 27.13 -13.90
CA LYS A 104 -9.76 28.29 -13.28
C LYS A 104 -10.23 28.35 -11.83
N GLY A 105 -9.32 28.02 -10.91
CA GLY A 105 -9.55 28.17 -9.48
C GLY A 105 -8.27 28.65 -8.77
N PRO A 106 -8.36 29.56 -7.78
CA PRO A 106 -7.22 29.90 -6.92
C PRO A 106 -6.66 28.70 -6.13
N SER A 107 -7.41 27.59 -6.07
CA SER A 107 -7.04 26.30 -5.46
C SER A 107 -5.98 25.52 -6.22
N LEU A 108 -5.91 25.61 -7.56
CA LEU A 108 -5.10 24.71 -8.38
C LEU A 108 -3.60 24.83 -8.08
N GLY A 109 -3.12 26.07 -7.88
CA GLY A 109 -1.74 26.33 -7.47
C GLY A 109 -1.43 25.87 -6.04
N ALA A 110 -2.41 25.94 -5.14
CA ALA A 110 -2.27 25.47 -3.75
C ALA A 110 -2.28 23.93 -3.68
N VAL A 111 -3.21 23.27 -4.37
CA VAL A 111 -3.27 21.82 -4.51
C VAL A 111 -1.97 21.30 -5.11
N GLY A 112 -1.54 21.90 -6.22
CA GLY A 112 -0.28 21.60 -6.87
C GLY A 112 0.95 21.77 -5.99
N GLY A 113 1.08 22.92 -5.33
CA GLY A 113 2.20 23.19 -4.42
C GLY A 113 2.28 22.20 -3.27
N THR A 114 1.14 21.85 -2.65
CA THR A 114 1.11 20.85 -1.59
C THR A 114 1.37 19.43 -2.11
N ALA A 115 1.00 19.11 -3.36
CA ALA A 115 1.34 17.84 -4.01
C ALA A 115 2.85 17.72 -4.26
N ILE A 116 3.54 18.80 -4.64
CA ILE A 116 5.02 18.81 -4.73
C ILE A 116 5.64 18.48 -3.37
N GLY A 117 5.15 19.12 -2.30
CA GLY A 117 5.59 18.83 -0.94
C GLY A 117 5.36 17.36 -0.53
N ALA A 118 4.21 16.79 -0.90
CA ALA A 118 3.91 15.38 -0.66
C ALA A 118 4.85 14.44 -1.44
N VAL A 119 5.10 14.70 -2.72
CA VAL A 119 6.05 13.93 -3.54
C VAL A 119 7.46 14.00 -2.95
N ALA A 120 7.96 15.19 -2.62
CA ALA A 120 9.27 15.37 -2.01
C ALA A 120 9.38 14.60 -0.68
N THR A 121 8.36 14.70 0.17
CA THR A 121 8.30 13.97 1.45
C THR A 121 8.32 12.45 1.23
N ALA A 122 7.57 11.95 0.25
CA ALA A 122 7.55 10.53 -0.09
C ALA A 122 8.91 10.04 -0.64
N LEU A 123 9.60 10.84 -1.44
CA LEU A 123 10.96 10.54 -1.92
C LEU A 123 11.96 10.47 -0.76
N VAL A 124 11.93 11.44 0.16
CA VAL A 124 12.77 11.44 1.37
C VAL A 124 12.48 10.21 2.23
N LEU A 125 11.20 9.90 2.48
CA LEU A 125 10.82 8.70 3.24
C LEU A 125 11.34 7.43 2.57
N THR A 126 11.22 7.34 1.25
CA THR A 126 11.72 6.21 0.45
C THR A 126 13.24 6.07 0.56
N ALA A 127 13.99 7.16 0.38
CA ALA A 127 15.44 7.17 0.53
C ALA A 127 15.87 6.72 1.92
N LEU A 128 15.21 7.22 2.97
CA LEU A 128 15.48 6.80 4.34
C LEU A 128 15.19 5.31 4.55
N LEU A 129 14.11 4.76 3.98
CA LEU A 129 13.78 3.33 4.08
C LEU A 129 14.87 2.46 3.44
N PHE A 130 15.35 2.86 2.27
CA PHE A 130 16.45 2.15 1.60
C PHE A 130 17.77 2.29 2.36
N LEU A 131 18.06 3.46 2.92
CA LEU A 131 19.25 3.69 3.75
C LEU A 131 19.25 2.80 4.99
N VAL A 132 18.15 2.79 5.77
CA VAL A 132 18.04 1.93 6.95
C VAL A 132 18.22 0.46 6.57
N ARG A 133 17.58 0.03 5.49
CA ARG A 133 17.72 -1.36 5.01
C ARG A 133 19.13 -1.71 4.54
N HIS A 134 19.81 -0.75 3.93
CA HIS A 134 21.21 -0.92 3.52
C HIS A 134 22.11 -1.10 4.74
N LEU A 135 21.97 -0.24 5.76
CA LEU A 135 22.71 -0.33 7.02
C LEU A 135 22.41 -1.64 7.78
N GLU A 136 21.14 -2.08 7.79
CA GLU A 136 20.75 -3.38 8.35
C GLU A 136 21.45 -4.55 7.62
N ASN A 137 21.57 -4.48 6.29
CA ASN A 137 22.24 -5.52 5.52
C ASN A 137 23.75 -5.55 5.79
N GLU A 138 24.40 -4.38 5.90
CA GLU A 138 25.83 -4.27 6.24
C GLU A 138 26.12 -4.80 7.64
N ALA A 139 25.26 -4.49 8.61
CA ALA A 139 25.37 -4.99 9.98
C ALA A 139 25.10 -6.50 10.11
N SER A 140 24.50 -7.15 9.09
CA SER A 140 24.03 -8.54 9.15
C SER A 140 25.02 -9.60 8.61
N SER A 141 26.27 -9.26 8.27
CA SER A 141 27.30 -10.23 7.82
C SER A 141 28.45 -10.38 8.85
N PRO A 142 29.03 -11.57 9.12
CA PRO A 142 28.90 -12.91 8.50
C PRO A 142 28.20 -13.97 9.40
N TYR A 143 27.44 -13.58 10.42
CA TYR A 143 26.89 -14.54 11.40
C TYR A 143 25.64 -15.31 10.94
N ILE A 144 24.94 -14.85 9.87
CA ILE A 144 23.64 -15.38 9.45
C ILE A 144 23.72 -16.50 8.39
N LEU A 145 24.88 -16.70 7.76
CA LEU A 145 25.07 -17.72 6.72
C LEU A 145 25.06 -19.19 7.23
N ARG A 146 25.09 -19.41 8.56
CA ARG A 146 25.25 -20.77 9.14
C ARG A 146 23.99 -21.45 9.70
N GLY A 147 22.82 -20.80 9.70
CA GLY A 147 21.65 -21.37 10.41
C GLY A 147 20.25 -21.04 9.89
N ALA A 148 20.11 -20.31 8.79
CA ALA A 148 18.79 -19.95 8.29
C ALA A 148 18.17 -21.09 7.45
N GLY A 149 17.62 -22.11 8.13
CA GLY A 149 16.77 -23.11 7.50
C GLY A 149 15.54 -22.50 6.80
N PRO A 150 14.89 -23.24 5.89
CA PRO A 150 13.71 -22.75 5.17
C PRO A 150 12.61 -22.33 6.15
N ARG A 151 12.25 -21.04 6.14
CA ARG A 151 11.15 -20.54 6.97
C ARG A 151 9.82 -21.14 6.49
N PRO A 152 8.96 -21.64 7.41
CA PRO A 152 7.70 -22.27 7.06
C PRO A 152 6.80 -21.33 6.25
N VAL A 153 6.04 -21.90 5.32
CA VAL A 153 5.10 -21.14 4.48
C VAL A 153 3.97 -20.65 5.37
N LYS A 154 3.88 -19.33 5.54
CA LYS A 154 2.73 -18.73 6.20
C LYS A 154 1.59 -18.65 5.21
N VAL A 155 0.47 -19.32 5.52
CA VAL A 155 -0.78 -19.30 4.75
C VAL A 155 -1.15 -17.87 4.37
N THR A 156 -0.97 -16.91 5.29
CA THR A 156 -1.27 -15.49 5.07
C THR A 156 -0.51 -14.87 3.90
N ALA A 157 0.76 -15.23 3.69
CA ALA A 157 1.56 -14.72 2.58
C ALA A 157 1.11 -15.31 1.23
N THR A 158 0.76 -16.60 1.20
CA THR A 158 0.26 -17.24 -0.01
C THR A 158 -1.10 -16.66 -0.40
N THR A 159 -2.03 -16.56 0.55
CA THR A 159 -3.38 -16.01 0.30
C THR A 159 -3.31 -14.56 -0.17
N SER A 160 -2.51 -13.71 0.48
CA SER A 160 -2.36 -12.32 0.03
C SER A 160 -1.68 -12.22 -1.34
N GLY A 161 -0.70 -13.09 -1.63
CA GLY A 161 -0.04 -13.14 -2.93
C GLY A 161 -0.98 -13.55 -4.06
N VAL A 162 -1.80 -14.58 -3.83
CA VAL A 162 -2.81 -15.04 -4.80
C VAL A 162 -3.85 -13.96 -5.05
N LEU A 163 -4.41 -13.36 -3.99
CA LEU A 163 -5.41 -12.31 -4.13
C LEU A 163 -4.89 -11.12 -4.93
N LEU A 164 -3.70 -10.61 -4.58
CA LEU A 164 -3.07 -9.51 -5.32
C LEU A 164 -2.76 -9.91 -6.76
N GLY A 165 -2.41 -11.18 -7.01
CA GLY A 165 -2.23 -11.70 -8.36
C GLY A 165 -3.52 -11.69 -9.18
N VAL A 166 -4.64 -12.11 -8.59
CA VAL A 166 -5.97 -12.07 -9.24
C VAL A 166 -6.35 -10.63 -9.56
N LEU A 167 -6.26 -9.72 -8.58
CA LEU A 167 -6.55 -8.28 -8.80
C LEU A 167 -5.68 -7.69 -9.90
N ASN A 168 -4.39 -8.04 -9.92
CA ASN A 168 -3.46 -7.60 -10.97
C ASN A 168 -3.92 -8.06 -12.36
N ILE A 169 -4.42 -9.29 -12.51
CA ILE A 169 -4.97 -9.79 -13.79
C ILE A 169 -6.19 -8.97 -14.22
N PHE A 170 -7.10 -8.64 -13.29
CA PHE A 170 -8.26 -7.79 -13.60
C PHE A 170 -7.82 -6.39 -14.07
N TYR A 171 -6.86 -5.75 -13.39
CA TYR A 171 -6.37 -4.44 -13.83
C TYR A 171 -5.63 -4.48 -15.16
N ILE A 172 -4.85 -5.53 -15.43
CA ILE A 172 -4.22 -5.73 -16.75
C ILE A 172 -5.31 -5.88 -17.81
N GLY A 173 -6.28 -6.75 -17.58
CA GLY A 173 -7.39 -6.99 -18.49
C GLY A 173 -8.17 -5.71 -18.78
N ARG A 174 -8.40 -4.87 -17.76
CA ARG A 174 -9.06 -3.57 -17.89
C ARG A 174 -8.26 -2.60 -18.75
N ASN A 175 -6.96 -2.43 -18.46
CA ASN A 175 -6.08 -1.58 -19.28
C ASN A 175 -6.05 -2.04 -20.75
N VAL A 176 -5.94 -3.36 -20.98
CA VAL A 176 -5.94 -3.96 -22.32
C VAL A 176 -7.27 -3.74 -23.03
N ASN A 177 -8.40 -3.99 -22.36
CA ASN A 177 -9.73 -3.76 -22.91
C ASN A 177 -9.95 -2.28 -23.27
N THR A 178 -9.55 -1.35 -22.40
CA THR A 178 -9.58 0.09 -22.70
C THR A 178 -8.70 0.42 -23.91
N ALA A 179 -7.49 -0.14 -23.99
CA ALA A 179 -6.60 0.03 -25.15
C ALA A 179 -7.27 -0.41 -26.46
N PHE A 180 -7.99 -1.54 -26.45
CA PHE A 180 -8.72 -2.03 -27.61
C PHE A 180 -9.92 -1.17 -27.98
N GLN A 181 -10.66 -0.66 -27.00
CA GLN A 181 -11.88 0.13 -27.26
C GLN A 181 -11.58 1.52 -27.80
N VAL A 182 -10.57 2.21 -27.23
CA VAL A 182 -10.28 3.61 -27.61
C VAL A 182 -9.09 3.73 -28.57
N GLY A 183 -8.28 2.69 -28.72
CA GLY A 183 -7.03 2.71 -29.48
C GLY A 183 -5.84 3.24 -28.67
N PRO A 184 -4.59 2.95 -29.10
CA PRO A 184 -3.38 3.23 -28.32
C PRO A 184 -3.11 4.73 -28.13
N ASN A 185 -3.38 5.57 -29.13
CA ASN A 185 -3.19 7.01 -29.05
C ASN A 185 -4.18 7.65 -28.06
N ALA A 186 -5.43 7.20 -28.06
CA ALA A 186 -6.43 7.68 -27.10
C ALA A 186 -6.14 7.16 -25.68
N LEU A 187 -5.61 5.94 -25.53
CA LEU A 187 -5.16 5.43 -24.23
C LEU A 187 -4.05 6.29 -23.65
N ALA A 188 -3.06 6.71 -24.45
CA ALA A 188 -2.01 7.61 -23.99
C ALA A 188 -2.61 8.94 -23.49
N HIS A 189 -3.62 9.47 -24.18
CA HIS A 189 -4.35 10.65 -23.73
C HIS A 189 -5.14 10.41 -22.44
N LEU A 190 -5.78 9.25 -22.27
CA LEU A 190 -6.49 8.88 -21.04
C LEU A 190 -5.53 8.67 -19.87
N LEU A 191 -4.36 8.08 -20.09
CA LEU A 191 -3.30 7.92 -19.08
C LEU A 191 -2.72 9.26 -18.65
N ALA A 192 -2.57 10.19 -19.59
CA ALA A 192 -2.19 11.58 -19.32
C ALA A 192 -3.33 12.39 -18.68
N GLY A 193 -4.55 11.83 -18.61
CA GLY A 193 -5.72 12.43 -17.99
C GLY A 193 -6.49 13.47 -18.79
N LYS A 194 -6.36 13.44 -20.12
CA LYS A 194 -7.13 14.31 -21.02
C LYS A 194 -8.64 14.18 -20.80
N GLY A 195 -9.30 15.29 -20.42
CA GLY A 195 -10.76 15.40 -20.40
C GLY A 195 -11.48 14.58 -19.31
N ALA A 196 -10.76 14.06 -18.33
CA ALA A 196 -11.29 13.15 -17.31
C ALA A 196 -11.25 13.72 -15.87
N VAL A 197 -10.95 15.01 -15.73
CA VAL A 197 -10.60 15.62 -14.45
C VAL A 197 -11.89 15.94 -13.69
N ARG A 198 -12.22 15.04 -12.77
CA ARG A 198 -13.36 15.20 -11.85
C ARG A 198 -12.93 15.79 -10.50
N SER A 199 -11.63 15.73 -10.19
CA SER A 199 -11.03 16.29 -8.97
C SER A 199 -9.58 16.73 -9.21
N GLU A 200 -9.12 17.74 -8.48
CA GLU A 200 -7.78 18.36 -8.66
C GLU A 200 -6.64 17.42 -8.26
N LEU A 201 -6.81 16.64 -7.18
CA LEU A 201 -5.88 15.58 -6.77
C LEU A 201 -6.22 14.21 -7.36
N GLY A 202 -7.34 14.12 -8.08
CA GLY A 202 -7.72 12.89 -8.77
C GLY A 202 -6.76 12.56 -9.88
N VAL A 203 -6.70 11.28 -10.19
CA VAL A 203 -6.02 10.79 -11.38
C VAL A 203 -7.05 10.27 -12.36
N ALA A 204 -6.71 10.26 -13.63
CA ALA A 204 -7.55 9.61 -14.62
C ALA A 204 -7.67 8.11 -14.34
N SER A 205 -8.82 7.53 -14.68
CA SER A 205 -9.15 6.14 -14.41
C SER A 205 -8.11 5.17 -14.99
N ALA A 206 -7.63 5.42 -16.21
CA ALA A 206 -6.58 4.62 -16.83
C ALA A 206 -5.27 4.65 -16.00
N TRP A 207 -4.87 5.83 -15.50
CA TRP A 207 -3.68 5.98 -14.66
C TRP A 207 -3.84 5.25 -13.32
N GLN A 208 -5.01 5.34 -12.71
CA GLN A 208 -5.35 4.60 -11.49
C GLN A 208 -5.16 3.10 -11.71
N TRP A 209 -5.75 2.53 -12.76
CA TRP A 209 -5.65 1.09 -13.02
C TRP A 209 -4.21 0.66 -13.35
N ALA A 210 -3.46 1.47 -14.10
CA ALA A 210 -2.04 1.22 -14.35
C ALA A 210 -1.21 1.24 -13.04
N SER A 211 -1.47 2.21 -12.17
CA SER A 211 -0.83 2.31 -10.85
C SER A 211 -1.16 1.10 -9.97
N LEU A 212 -2.43 0.69 -9.93
CA LEU A 212 -2.88 -0.48 -9.16
C LEU A 212 -2.32 -1.79 -9.72
N THR A 213 -2.16 -1.92 -11.04
CA THR A 213 -1.44 -3.03 -11.68
C THR A 213 -0.02 -3.16 -11.12
N VAL A 214 0.74 -2.05 -11.12
CA VAL A 214 2.12 -2.04 -10.61
C VAL A 214 2.15 -2.37 -9.12
N LEU A 215 1.29 -1.76 -8.32
CA LEU A 215 1.22 -1.98 -6.87
C LEU A 215 0.85 -3.42 -6.52
N CYS A 216 -0.19 -3.97 -7.15
CA CYS A 216 -0.61 -5.36 -6.94
C CYS A 216 0.49 -6.33 -7.38
N GLY A 217 1.14 -6.08 -8.53
CA GLY A 217 2.28 -6.86 -9.00
C GLY A 217 3.46 -6.85 -8.03
N LEU A 218 3.80 -5.69 -7.46
CA LEU A 218 4.85 -5.59 -6.43
C LEU A 218 4.47 -6.33 -5.15
N GLY A 219 3.23 -6.19 -4.68
CA GLY A 219 2.76 -6.87 -3.48
C GLY A 219 2.73 -8.39 -3.66
N MET A 220 2.28 -8.87 -4.82
CA MET A 220 2.35 -10.27 -5.24
C MET A 220 3.80 -10.76 -5.23
N LEU A 221 4.73 -10.02 -5.84
CA LEU A 221 6.15 -10.37 -5.89
C LEU A 221 6.77 -10.43 -4.48
N PHE A 222 6.46 -9.47 -3.60
CA PHE A 222 6.94 -9.48 -2.23
C PHE A 222 6.41 -10.67 -1.45
N ALA A 223 5.13 -11.01 -1.63
CA ALA A 223 4.49 -12.16 -1.00
C ALA A 223 5.13 -13.48 -1.44
N PHE A 224 5.28 -13.72 -2.74
CA PHE A 224 5.88 -14.96 -3.26
C PHE A 224 7.38 -15.07 -2.97
N ARG A 225 8.11 -13.95 -2.99
CA ARG A 225 9.53 -13.92 -2.57
C ARG A 225 9.71 -13.91 -1.05
N ARG A 226 8.63 -14.05 -0.27
CA ARG A 226 8.63 -14.13 1.19
C ARG A 226 9.39 -12.97 1.85
N ARG A 227 9.29 -11.78 1.25
CA ARG A 227 10.01 -10.60 1.75
C ARG A 227 9.38 -10.15 3.08
N PRO A 228 10.17 -9.70 4.07
CA PRO A 228 9.64 -9.21 5.35
C PRO A 228 8.60 -8.08 5.21
N VAL A 229 8.72 -7.29 4.14
CA VAL A 229 7.84 -6.16 3.84
C VAL A 229 6.46 -6.58 3.32
N ALA A 230 6.31 -7.82 2.83
CA ALA A 230 5.09 -8.26 2.13
C ALA A 230 3.84 -8.07 3.00
N LYS A 231 3.91 -8.46 4.28
CA LYS A 231 2.78 -8.37 5.22
C LYS A 231 2.27 -6.93 5.37
N GLY A 232 3.19 -5.99 5.60
CA GLY A 232 2.85 -4.58 5.75
C GLY A 232 2.39 -3.94 4.44
N PHE A 233 3.00 -4.34 3.33
CA PHE A 233 2.65 -3.82 2.01
C PHE A 233 1.25 -4.28 1.57
N SER A 234 0.94 -5.57 1.71
CA SER A 234 -0.40 -6.10 1.42
C SER A 234 -1.48 -5.50 2.34
N LEU A 235 -1.18 -5.32 3.64
CA LEU A 235 -2.07 -4.58 4.53
C LEU A 235 -2.28 -3.15 4.06
N GLY A 236 -1.21 -2.49 3.62
CA GLY A 236 -1.26 -1.12 3.15
C GLY A 236 -2.14 -0.96 1.90
N LEU A 237 -2.00 -1.87 0.93
CA LEU A 237 -2.88 -1.88 -0.24
C LEU A 237 -4.33 -2.15 0.14
N ALA A 238 -4.60 -3.12 1.03
CA ALA A 238 -5.96 -3.36 1.49
C ALA A 238 -6.57 -2.10 2.13
N LEU A 239 -5.82 -1.40 3.01
CA LEU A 239 -6.28 -0.16 3.63
C LEU A 239 -6.49 0.98 2.61
N PHE A 240 -5.68 1.02 1.56
CA PHE A 240 -5.82 1.99 0.48
C PHE A 240 -7.08 1.74 -0.37
N MET A 241 -7.44 0.48 -0.61
CA MET A 241 -8.52 0.10 -1.52
C MET A 241 -9.89 0.06 -0.84
N VAL A 242 -9.98 -0.28 0.45
CA VAL A 242 -11.28 -0.35 1.14
C VAL A 242 -12.11 0.94 1.01
N PRO A 243 -11.57 2.16 1.28
CA PRO A 243 -12.40 3.36 1.20
C PRO A 243 -12.99 3.67 -0.19
N PRO A 244 -12.22 3.64 -1.30
CA PRO A 244 -12.81 3.82 -2.63
C PRO A 244 -13.81 2.72 -3.00
N ASP A 245 -13.55 1.46 -2.64
CA ASP A 245 -14.48 0.37 -2.93
C ASP A 245 -15.80 0.54 -2.17
N VAL A 246 -15.75 0.99 -0.90
CA VAL A 246 -16.95 1.30 -0.11
C VAL A 246 -17.71 2.47 -0.72
N ALA A 247 -17.01 3.50 -1.19
CA ALA A 247 -17.62 4.64 -1.85
C ALA A 247 -18.37 4.20 -3.12
N GLU A 248 -17.75 3.36 -3.95
CA GLU A 248 -18.35 2.83 -5.18
C GLU A 248 -19.52 1.87 -4.90
N VAL A 249 -19.39 0.96 -3.94
CA VAL A 249 -20.52 0.10 -3.52
C VAL A 249 -21.68 0.93 -2.98
N SER A 250 -21.40 2.02 -2.27
CA SER A 250 -22.46 2.92 -1.80
C SER A 250 -23.21 3.56 -2.97
N ASP A 251 -22.52 3.95 -4.04
CA ASP A 251 -23.13 4.46 -5.26
C ASP A 251 -23.97 3.39 -5.99
N TYR A 252 -23.49 2.14 -6.05
CA TYR A 252 -24.26 1.04 -6.62
C TYR A 252 -25.56 0.76 -5.86
N VAL A 253 -25.55 0.93 -4.55
CA VAL A 253 -26.74 0.83 -3.70
C VAL A 253 -27.71 1.97 -3.98
N THR A 254 -27.23 3.22 -4.01
CA THR A 254 -28.10 4.40 -4.20
C THR A 254 -28.72 4.45 -5.60
N THR A 255 -28.00 4.00 -6.62
CA THR A 255 -28.47 3.99 -8.03
C THR A 255 -29.24 2.72 -8.41
N GLY A 256 -29.36 1.74 -7.48
CA GLY A 256 -30.12 0.51 -7.71
C GLY A 256 -29.48 -0.44 -8.73
N VAL A 257 -28.17 -0.36 -8.94
CA VAL A 257 -27.44 -1.19 -9.91
C VAL A 257 -26.62 -2.32 -9.26
N LEU A 258 -26.65 -2.46 -7.93
CA LEU A 258 -25.87 -3.43 -7.16
C LEU A 258 -25.94 -4.88 -7.70
N PHE A 259 -27.11 -5.30 -8.17
CA PHE A 259 -27.34 -6.67 -8.68
C PHE A 259 -27.25 -6.78 -10.21
N LYS A 260 -26.90 -5.70 -10.91
CA LYS A 260 -26.57 -5.76 -12.33
C LYS A 260 -25.16 -6.31 -12.44
N VAL A 261 -25.03 -7.54 -12.94
CA VAL A 261 -23.72 -8.19 -13.10
C VAL A 261 -22.98 -7.54 -14.27
N SER A 262 -22.27 -6.46 -13.96
CA SER A 262 -21.25 -5.88 -14.83
C SER A 262 -19.86 -6.34 -14.37
N VAL A 263 -18.89 -6.30 -15.28
CA VAL A 263 -17.48 -6.59 -14.94
C VAL A 263 -16.98 -5.61 -13.87
N ASP A 264 -17.46 -4.37 -13.90
CA ASP A 264 -17.10 -3.32 -12.94
C ASP A 264 -17.58 -3.69 -11.53
N THR A 265 -18.86 -4.01 -11.39
CA THR A 265 -19.46 -4.40 -10.11
C THR A 265 -18.76 -5.62 -9.50
N ALA A 266 -18.49 -6.65 -10.32
CA ALA A 266 -17.80 -7.85 -9.86
C ALA A 266 -16.36 -7.56 -9.39
N GLN A 267 -15.65 -6.68 -10.10
CA GLN A 267 -14.30 -6.26 -9.74
C GLN A 267 -14.29 -5.49 -8.41
N THR A 268 -15.16 -4.49 -8.25
CA THR A 268 -15.26 -3.71 -6.99
C THR A 268 -15.58 -4.62 -5.80
N PHE A 269 -16.49 -5.58 -5.94
CA PHE A 269 -16.77 -6.55 -4.88
C PHE A 269 -15.56 -7.44 -4.56
N LEU A 270 -14.81 -7.87 -5.57
CA LEU A 270 -13.60 -8.65 -5.38
C LEU A 270 -12.51 -7.86 -4.65
N GLU A 271 -12.35 -6.58 -5.00
CA GLU A 271 -11.43 -5.64 -4.33
C GLU A 271 -11.81 -5.44 -2.87
N LEU A 272 -13.09 -5.18 -2.59
CA LEU A 272 -13.61 -4.96 -1.24
C LEU A 272 -13.48 -6.22 -0.36
N LEU A 273 -14.01 -7.35 -0.84
CA LEU A 273 -13.98 -8.62 -0.11
C LEU A 273 -12.55 -9.13 0.05
N GLY A 274 -11.73 -8.97 -0.98
CA GLY A 274 -10.31 -9.30 -0.94
C GLY A 274 -9.57 -8.49 0.10
N SER A 275 -9.75 -7.17 0.11
CA SER A 275 -9.13 -6.26 1.08
C SER A 275 -9.59 -6.58 2.50
N ALA A 276 -10.89 -6.82 2.71
CA ALA A 276 -11.44 -7.24 3.99
C ALA A 276 -10.86 -8.59 4.47
N ALA A 277 -10.73 -9.57 3.56
CA ALA A 277 -10.13 -10.86 3.86
C ALA A 277 -8.66 -10.74 4.26
N VAL A 278 -7.88 -9.91 3.56
CA VAL A 278 -6.47 -9.62 3.93
C VAL A 278 -6.39 -9.00 5.32
N ILE A 279 -7.20 -7.97 5.60
CA ILE A 279 -7.23 -7.33 6.92
C ILE A 279 -7.59 -8.35 8.00
N ALA A 280 -8.63 -9.15 7.80
CA ALA A 280 -9.09 -10.16 8.75
C ALA A 280 -8.03 -11.24 9.01
N LEU A 281 -7.39 -11.78 7.96
CA LEU A 281 -6.33 -12.78 8.07
C LEU A 281 -5.13 -12.25 8.85
N LEU A 282 -4.73 -11.00 8.58
CA LEU A 282 -3.59 -10.38 9.25
C LEU A 282 -3.90 -10.04 10.71
N ALA A 283 -5.14 -9.63 11.01
CA ALA A 283 -5.63 -9.41 12.37
C ALA A 283 -5.70 -10.73 13.16
N ALA A 284 -6.23 -11.80 12.56
CA ALA A 284 -6.28 -13.13 13.15
C ALA A 284 -4.86 -13.65 13.45
N GLU A 285 -3.92 -13.51 12.51
CA GLU A 285 -2.52 -13.87 12.74
C GLU A 285 -1.92 -13.05 13.90
N ALA A 286 -2.23 -11.75 13.99
CA ALA A 286 -1.75 -10.91 15.08
C ALA A 286 -2.33 -11.32 16.44
N ALA A 287 -3.61 -11.67 16.50
CA ALA A 287 -4.28 -12.14 17.70
C ALA A 287 -3.72 -13.49 18.18
N HIS A 288 -3.53 -14.44 17.27
CA HIS A 288 -2.94 -15.74 17.58
C HIS A 288 -1.52 -15.61 18.15
N ASN A 289 -0.66 -14.82 17.49
CA ASN A 289 0.70 -14.54 17.99
C ASN A 289 0.75 -13.83 19.35
N ARG A 290 -0.30 -13.09 19.73
CA ARG A 290 -0.40 -12.48 21.07
C ARG A 290 -0.81 -13.51 22.12
N ARG A 291 -1.69 -14.45 21.77
CA ARG A 291 -2.17 -15.51 22.67
C ARG A 291 -1.04 -16.48 23.03
N ASP A 292 -0.23 -16.88 22.06
CA ASP A 292 0.90 -17.81 22.28
C ASP A 292 2.07 -17.17 23.04
N ARG A 293 2.06 -15.84 23.23
CA ARG A 293 3.04 -15.11 24.05
C ARG A 293 2.58 -14.82 25.46
N ARG A 294 1.43 -15.35 25.89
CA ARG A 294 1.13 -15.34 27.33
C ARG A 294 2.18 -16.20 28.04
N PRO A 295 2.83 -15.69 29.11
CA PRO A 295 3.77 -16.48 29.88
C PRO A 295 2.98 -17.55 30.64
N GLU A 296 2.93 -18.76 30.10
CA GLU A 296 2.83 -19.96 30.91
C GLU A 296 4.24 -20.35 31.36
N ASP A 297 4.91 -19.47 32.10
CA ASP A 297 5.95 -19.88 33.02
C ASP A 297 5.34 -19.75 34.42
N PRO A 298 5.02 -20.85 35.12
CA PRO A 298 4.68 -20.76 36.53
C PRO A 298 5.86 -20.12 37.26
N PRO A 299 5.62 -19.17 38.19
CA PRO A 299 6.68 -18.59 39.00
C PRO A 299 7.29 -19.71 39.87
N GLY A 300 8.44 -20.26 39.44
CA GLY A 300 9.17 -21.26 40.23
C GLY A 300 9.84 -22.40 39.47
N ALA A 301 9.91 -22.41 38.13
CA ALA A 301 10.74 -23.41 37.45
C ALA A 301 12.24 -23.10 37.71
N PRO A 302 12.99 -23.96 38.45
CA PRO A 302 14.41 -23.74 38.67
C PRO A 302 15.16 -23.80 37.34
N ALA A 303 16.04 -22.84 37.11
CA ALA A 303 16.90 -22.81 35.93
C ALA A 303 17.67 -24.14 35.79
N PRO A 304 17.73 -24.74 34.59
CA PRO A 304 18.56 -25.93 34.39
C PRO A 304 20.01 -25.56 34.66
N ALA A 305 20.60 -26.21 35.66
CA ALA A 305 22.00 -26.03 36.02
C ALA A 305 22.89 -26.27 34.78
N PRO A 306 23.96 -25.48 34.59
CA PRO A 306 24.89 -25.70 33.50
C PRO A 306 25.51 -27.10 33.66
N LEU A 307 25.28 -27.96 32.69
CA LEU A 307 25.96 -29.24 32.50
C LEU A 307 27.44 -28.96 32.19
N VAL A 308 28.23 -28.67 33.23
CA VAL A 308 29.69 -28.77 33.18
C VAL A 308 30.01 -30.25 33.37
N GLY A 309 29.89 -31.02 32.29
CA GLY A 309 30.47 -32.36 32.22
C GLY A 309 31.98 -32.24 31.93
N PRO A 310 32.85 -32.96 32.64
CA PRO A 310 34.28 -32.96 32.34
C PRO A 310 34.51 -33.53 30.93
N ILE A 311 35.30 -32.82 30.12
CA ILE A 311 35.85 -33.33 28.86
C ILE A 311 36.77 -34.49 29.22
N PRO A 312 36.53 -35.73 28.75
CA PRO A 312 37.47 -36.83 28.95
C PRO A 312 38.75 -36.52 28.17
N ALA A 313 39.85 -36.41 28.88
CA ALA A 313 41.16 -36.08 28.34
C ALA A 313 41.88 -37.31 27.77
N ASP A 314 41.22 -38.14 26.95
CA ASP A 314 41.83 -39.38 26.42
C ASP A 314 41.59 -39.57 24.90
N ALA A 315 41.69 -38.48 24.12
CA ALA A 315 41.64 -38.55 22.65
C ALA A 315 42.97 -38.08 21.99
N ARG A 316 44.10 -38.29 22.66
CA ARG A 316 45.42 -38.22 22.04
C ARG A 316 46.17 -39.52 22.32
N LEU A 317 46.70 -40.11 21.25
CA LEU A 317 47.60 -41.26 21.17
C LEU A 317 46.92 -42.60 20.86
N THR A 318 46.61 -42.84 19.58
CA THR A 318 46.96 -44.07 18.86
C THR A 318 46.63 -43.89 17.38
N ASN A 319 47.61 -43.41 16.61
CA ASN A 319 47.70 -43.65 15.16
C ASN A 319 49.17 -43.50 14.75
N MET A 320 49.98 -44.40 15.30
CA MET A 320 51.28 -44.80 14.76
C MET A 320 51.51 -46.24 15.22
N ALA A 321 51.03 -47.20 14.42
CA ALA A 321 51.66 -48.51 14.23
C ALA A 321 50.80 -49.35 13.28
N ASP A 322 51.49 -49.91 12.29
CA ASP A 322 51.21 -51.17 11.59
C ASP A 322 50.21 -51.22 10.45
N SER A 323 50.78 -51.33 9.24
CA SER A 323 50.59 -52.39 8.21
C SER A 323 50.63 -51.75 6.82
N GLY A 324 51.43 -52.17 5.85
CA GLY A 324 52.42 -53.24 5.71
C GLY A 324 53.05 -53.10 4.32
#